data_AF-A0A673ZHE3-F1
#
_entry.id   AF-A0A673ZHE3-F1
#
_cell.length_a   1.000
_cell.length_b   1.000
_cell.length_c   1.000
_cell.angle_alpha   90.00
_cell.angle_beta   90.00
_cell.angle_gamma   90.00
#
_symmetry.space_group_name_H-M   'P 1'
#
loop_
_entity.id
_entity.type
_entity.pdbx_description
1 polymer ?
#
loop_
_entity_poly.entity_id
_entity_poly.type
_entity_poly.pdbx_seq_one_letter_code
_entity_poly.pdbx_strand_id
1 'polypeptide(L)'
;MCCCFLQLLERELENDSSSEIILDILKQTCLHPLCCKHPPSVRYRRLFLSQLIKTHEASESEPLDELYDALGEVLGVEEGTECYKSYLLPCGEAVSLSESTAVISEGTTGLVTWEAALYLAEWALENTHVFTDRTVLELGSGVGLTGIAVCESCYPSSYVFIDCHLSVLHRLRDNIQLNGLDNQNSPRVCVSVEHLEWEEVTEKQLREIGATTVIAADVVYDPDIIGCLVKVLSKVLRCSANGSPPDVYISSTIRNPDTYNSFKHQLVFKWTRHLVSWVTVKFFVTTDVKRAL
;
A
#
# COMPACT_ATOMS: atom_id res chain seq x y z
N MET A 1 -10.35 0.10 5.71
CA MET A 1 -10.11 0.60 7.07
C MET A 1 -8.65 0.36 7.39
N CYS A 2 -7.92 1.41 7.73
CA CYS A 2 -6.58 1.24 8.29
C CYS A 2 -6.68 0.44 9.58
N CYS A 3 -5.69 -0.41 9.88
CA CYS A 3 -5.63 -1.20 11.12
C CYS A 3 -5.78 -0.33 12.39
N CYS A 4 -5.42 0.96 12.30
CA CYS A 4 -5.64 1.94 13.36
C CYS A 4 -7.12 2.16 13.72
N PHE A 5 -8.05 2.01 12.78
CA PHE A 5 -9.48 2.22 13.06
C PHE A 5 -10.05 1.05 13.88
N LEU A 6 -9.62 -0.19 13.60
CA LEU A 6 -10.06 -1.38 14.35
C LEU A 6 -9.55 -1.40 15.79
N GLN A 7 -8.27 -1.03 16.03
CA GLN A 7 -7.72 -0.97 17.38
C GLN A 7 -8.32 0.17 18.23
N LEU A 8 -8.68 1.30 17.60
CA LEU A 8 -9.45 2.35 18.25
C LEU A 8 -10.86 1.87 18.59
N LEU A 9 -11.51 1.19 17.65
CA LEU A 9 -12.83 0.58 17.84
C LEU A 9 -12.85 -0.44 18.98
N GLU A 10 -11.88 -1.35 19.02
CA GLU A 10 -11.76 -2.37 20.07
C GLU A 10 -11.61 -1.70 21.43
N ARG A 11 -10.77 -0.66 21.52
CA ARG A 11 -10.59 0.11 22.75
C ARG A 11 -11.84 0.90 23.13
N GLU A 12 -12.59 1.44 22.17
CA GLU A 12 -13.85 2.13 22.45
C GLU A 12 -14.93 1.14 22.94
N LEU A 13 -15.05 -0.02 22.30
CA LEU A 13 -15.96 -1.10 22.68
C LEU A 13 -15.62 -1.73 24.04
N GLU A 14 -14.34 -1.76 24.43
CA GLU A 14 -13.91 -2.18 25.77
C GLU A 14 -14.33 -1.19 26.87
N ASN A 15 -14.48 0.09 26.53
CA ASN A 15 -14.78 1.15 27.49
C ASN A 15 -16.27 1.49 27.59
N ASP A 16 -17.01 1.39 26.48
CA ASP A 16 -18.43 1.71 26.42
C ASP A 16 -19.12 0.97 25.27
N SER A 17 -20.06 0.09 25.61
CA SER A 17 -20.85 -0.74 24.69
C SER A 17 -22.30 -0.26 24.55
N SER A 18 -22.57 1.01 24.85
CA SER A 18 -23.89 1.61 24.69
C SER A 18 -24.37 1.57 23.23
N SER A 19 -25.69 1.55 23.06
CA SER A 19 -26.33 1.52 21.74
C SER A 19 -25.92 2.71 20.86
N GLU A 20 -25.67 3.88 21.47
CA GLU A 20 -25.23 5.07 20.75
C GLU A 20 -23.86 4.87 20.09
N ILE A 21 -22.91 4.28 20.81
CA ILE A 21 -21.56 4.00 20.28
C ILE A 21 -21.61 2.92 19.20
N ILE A 22 -22.38 1.87 19.40
CA ILE A 22 -22.53 0.81 18.40
C ILE A 22 -23.12 1.37 17.08
N LEU A 23 -24.13 2.24 17.17
CA LEU A 23 -24.70 2.92 16.00
C LEU A 23 -23.69 3.87 15.35
N ASP A 24 -22.88 4.58 16.12
CA ASP A 24 -21.84 5.45 15.59
C ASP A 24 -20.76 4.65 14.85
N ILE A 25 -20.31 3.55 15.43
CA ILE A 25 -19.40 2.59 14.79
C ILE A 25 -19.99 2.09 13.46
N LEU A 26 -21.26 1.68 13.45
CA LEU A 26 -21.93 1.20 12.23
C LEU A 26 -21.94 2.28 11.14
N LYS A 27 -22.22 3.54 11.52
CA LYS A 27 -22.22 4.71 10.62
C LYS A 27 -20.84 5.04 10.06
N GLN A 28 -19.80 4.96 10.89
CA GLN A 28 -18.42 5.23 10.49
C GLN A 28 -17.78 4.06 9.71
N THR A 29 -18.42 2.88 9.69
CA THR A 29 -17.90 1.69 9.01
C THR A 29 -18.78 1.23 7.86
N CYS A 30 -19.70 0.29 8.08
CA CYS A 30 -20.47 -0.35 7.02
C CYS A 30 -21.39 0.62 6.25
N LEU A 31 -21.91 1.64 6.94
CA LEU A 31 -22.81 2.65 6.35
C LEU A 31 -22.06 3.91 5.90
N HIS A 32 -20.73 3.95 6.07
CA HIS A 32 -19.95 5.10 5.63
C HIS A 32 -20.01 5.21 4.09
N PRO A 33 -20.22 6.41 3.51
CA PRO A 33 -20.38 6.57 2.06
C PRO A 33 -19.25 5.94 1.23
N LEU A 34 -18.02 6.03 1.74
CA LEU A 34 -16.84 5.39 1.13
C LEU A 34 -16.96 3.87 1.07
N CYS A 35 -17.47 3.23 2.13
CA CYS A 35 -17.67 1.78 2.20
C CYS A 35 -18.91 1.32 1.42
N CYS A 36 -19.91 2.19 1.24
CA CYS A 36 -21.02 1.91 0.33
C CYS A 36 -20.55 1.94 -1.14
N LYS A 37 -19.71 2.91 -1.50
CA LYS A 37 -19.17 3.06 -2.86
C LYS A 37 -18.08 2.03 -3.19
N HIS A 38 -17.20 1.77 -2.23
CA HIS A 38 -16.04 0.88 -2.33
C HIS A 38 -16.08 -0.14 -1.19
N PRO A 39 -16.95 -1.16 -1.29
CA PRO A 39 -17.21 -2.08 -0.19
C PRO A 39 -16.03 -3.03 0.09
N PRO A 40 -15.70 -3.26 1.38
CA PRO A 40 -14.86 -4.38 1.78
C PRO A 40 -15.46 -5.73 1.38
N SER A 41 -14.65 -6.79 1.50
CA SER A 41 -15.09 -8.14 1.11
C SER A 41 -16.37 -8.54 1.85
N VAL A 42 -17.22 -9.30 1.16
CA VAL A 42 -18.50 -9.77 1.71
C VAL A 42 -18.26 -10.54 3.00
N ARG A 43 -17.25 -11.42 3.02
CA ARG A 43 -16.84 -12.14 4.23
C ARG A 43 -16.43 -11.22 5.37
N TYR A 44 -15.62 -10.19 5.12
CA TYR A 44 -15.23 -9.25 6.16
C TYR A 44 -16.46 -8.53 6.73
N ARG A 45 -17.33 -8.00 5.87
CA ARG A 45 -18.56 -7.30 6.31
C ARG A 45 -19.48 -8.21 7.13
N ARG A 46 -19.66 -9.47 6.73
CA ARG A 46 -20.45 -10.46 7.51
C ARG A 46 -19.84 -10.68 8.89
N LEU A 47 -18.54 -10.93 8.97
CA LEU A 47 -17.85 -11.18 10.22
C LEU A 47 -17.87 -9.97 11.15
N PHE A 48 -17.61 -8.77 10.61
CA PHE A 48 -17.65 -7.52 11.35
C PHE A 48 -19.04 -7.24 11.92
N LEU A 49 -20.09 -7.29 11.09
CA LEU A 49 -21.46 -7.06 11.54
C LEU A 49 -21.93 -8.12 12.56
N SER A 50 -21.60 -9.39 12.33
CA SER A 50 -21.93 -10.47 13.27
C SER A 50 -21.24 -10.26 14.62
N GLN A 51 -19.98 -9.81 14.60
CA GLN A 51 -19.24 -9.51 15.82
C GLN A 51 -19.80 -8.28 16.53
N LEU A 52 -20.19 -7.23 15.80
CA LEU A 52 -20.78 -6.02 16.37
C LEU A 52 -22.14 -6.31 17.03
N ILE A 53 -22.99 -7.12 16.38
CA ILE A 53 -24.25 -7.62 16.95
C ILE A 53 -23.99 -8.41 18.22
N LYS A 54 -23.04 -9.36 18.19
CA LYS A 54 -22.69 -10.17 19.36
C LYS A 54 -22.19 -9.32 20.54
N THR A 55 -21.39 -8.29 20.27
CA THR A 55 -20.92 -7.36 21.28
C THR A 55 -22.08 -6.55 21.88
N HIS A 56 -23.00 -6.07 21.03
CA HIS A 56 -24.18 -5.33 21.47
C HIS A 56 -25.13 -6.19 22.31
N GLU A 57 -25.44 -7.41 21.87
CA GLU A 57 -26.30 -8.37 22.60
C GLU A 57 -25.73 -8.72 23.98
N ALA A 58 -24.40 -8.70 24.15
CA ALA A 58 -23.74 -8.96 25.42
C ALA A 58 -23.94 -7.82 26.45
N SER A 59 -24.41 -6.64 26.03
CA SER A 59 -24.63 -5.47 26.89
C SER A 59 -26.00 -5.44 27.59
N GLU A 60 -26.85 -6.45 27.40
CA GLU A 60 -28.27 -6.50 27.85
C GLU A 60 -29.15 -5.32 27.35
N SER A 61 -28.68 -4.59 26.34
CA SER A 61 -29.40 -3.50 25.68
C SER A 61 -30.49 -4.01 24.72
N GLU A 62 -31.44 -3.14 24.36
CA GLU A 62 -32.45 -3.44 23.34
C GLU A 62 -31.78 -3.69 21.97
N PRO A 63 -32.23 -4.68 21.18
CA PRO A 63 -31.69 -4.93 19.84
C PRO A 63 -31.79 -3.67 18.95
N LEU A 64 -30.74 -3.43 18.16
CA LEU A 64 -30.71 -2.32 17.19
C LEU A 64 -31.07 -2.85 15.80
N ASP A 65 -32.23 -2.46 15.28
CA ASP A 65 -32.72 -2.88 13.96
C ASP A 65 -31.71 -2.57 12.84
N GLU A 66 -31.00 -1.43 12.93
CA GLU A 66 -30.03 -1.01 11.91
C GLU A 66 -28.87 -2.00 11.73
N LEU A 67 -28.48 -2.72 12.79
CA LEU A 67 -27.43 -3.75 12.68
C LEU A 67 -27.93 -4.97 11.90
N TYR A 68 -29.15 -5.42 12.17
CA TYR A 68 -29.74 -6.58 11.51
C TYR A 68 -30.12 -6.26 10.07
N ASP A 69 -30.59 -5.04 9.79
CA ASP A 69 -30.82 -4.54 8.44
C ASP A 69 -29.51 -4.55 7.63
N ALA A 70 -28.43 -3.96 8.18
CA ALA A 70 -27.13 -3.96 7.54
C ALA A 70 -26.58 -5.39 7.31
N LEU A 71 -26.76 -6.31 8.26
CA LEU A 71 -26.37 -7.71 8.08
C LEU A 71 -27.23 -8.39 6.99
N GLY A 72 -28.54 -8.16 7.00
CA GLY A 72 -29.49 -8.70 6.02
C GLY A 72 -29.12 -8.31 4.59
N GLU A 73 -28.74 -7.06 4.36
CA GLU A 73 -28.25 -6.58 3.07
C GLU A 73 -27.02 -7.36 2.58
N VAL A 74 -26.07 -7.67 3.47
CA VAL A 74 -24.82 -8.37 3.12
C VAL A 74 -25.02 -9.89 2.95
N LEU A 75 -25.98 -10.49 3.65
CA LEU A 75 -26.28 -11.92 3.53
C LEU A 75 -26.74 -12.31 2.12
N GLY A 76 -27.41 -11.41 1.41
CA GLY A 76 -27.86 -11.62 0.02
C GLY A 76 -26.77 -11.48 -1.05
N VAL A 77 -25.56 -11.01 -0.70
CA VAL A 77 -24.50 -10.72 -1.67
C VAL A 77 -23.60 -11.94 -1.91
N GLU A 78 -23.34 -12.27 -3.18
CA GLU A 78 -22.38 -13.32 -3.54
C GLU A 78 -20.93 -12.89 -3.27
N GLU A 79 -20.08 -13.85 -2.87
CA GLU A 79 -18.68 -13.58 -2.59
C GLU A 79 -17.87 -13.51 -3.89
N GLY A 80 -17.24 -12.36 -4.14
CA GLY A 80 -16.38 -12.13 -5.29
C GLY A 80 -14.91 -12.45 -5.03
N THR A 81 -14.12 -12.48 -6.11
CA THR A 81 -12.66 -12.58 -6.07
C THR A 81 -11.96 -11.24 -5.81
N GLU A 82 -12.73 -10.16 -5.77
CA GLU A 82 -12.24 -8.80 -5.58
C GLU A 82 -13.00 -8.09 -4.47
N CYS A 83 -12.31 -7.17 -3.79
CA CYS A 83 -12.91 -6.27 -2.82
C CYS A 83 -12.18 -4.94 -2.81
N TYR A 84 -12.74 -3.97 -2.09
CA TYR A 84 -12.08 -2.69 -1.90
C TYR A 84 -11.49 -2.56 -0.51
N LYS A 85 -10.28 -2.00 -0.43
CA LYS A 85 -9.69 -1.51 0.81
C LYS A 85 -9.50 -0.01 0.69
N SER A 86 -10.01 0.70 1.69
CA SER A 86 -9.90 2.16 1.76
C SER A 86 -9.08 2.58 2.97
N TYR A 87 -8.16 3.53 2.76
CA TYR A 87 -7.19 4.04 3.71
C TYR A 87 -7.39 5.55 3.86
N LEU A 88 -7.67 6.00 5.09
CA LEU A 88 -7.84 7.42 5.36
C LEU A 88 -6.47 8.10 5.50
N LEU A 89 -6.29 9.22 4.83
CA LEU A 89 -5.09 10.04 4.89
C LEU A 89 -5.26 11.15 5.95
N PRO A 90 -4.16 11.67 6.54
CA PRO A 90 -4.22 12.76 7.52
C PRO A 90 -4.85 14.05 6.98
N CYS A 91 -4.86 14.25 5.66
CA CYS A 91 -5.51 15.40 5.01
C CYS A 91 -7.03 15.29 4.94
N GLY A 92 -7.62 14.17 5.35
CA GLY A 92 -9.07 13.90 5.30
C GLY A 92 -9.52 13.17 4.03
N GLU A 93 -8.66 13.09 3.01
CA GLU A 93 -8.92 12.29 1.81
C GLU A 93 -8.71 10.79 2.06
N ALA A 94 -9.14 9.96 1.11
CA ALA A 94 -9.00 8.51 1.20
C ALA A 94 -8.38 7.92 -0.07
N VAL A 95 -7.52 6.92 0.12
CA VAL A 95 -7.05 6.05 -0.96
C VAL A 95 -7.88 4.78 -0.96
N SER A 96 -8.62 4.53 -2.04
CA SER A 96 -9.39 3.30 -2.24
C SER A 96 -8.72 2.43 -3.29
N LEU A 97 -8.51 1.15 -2.98
CA LEU A 97 -7.87 0.19 -3.88
C LEU A 97 -8.80 -1.00 -4.09
N SER A 98 -8.99 -1.40 -5.34
CA SER A 98 -9.47 -2.73 -5.69
C SER A 98 -8.32 -3.72 -5.48
N GLU A 99 -8.57 -4.77 -4.71
CA GLU A 99 -7.62 -5.83 -4.37
C GLU A 99 -8.25 -7.21 -4.58
N SER A 100 -7.39 -8.21 -4.77
CA SER A 100 -7.81 -9.62 -4.73
C SER A 100 -8.20 -10.02 -3.32
N THR A 101 -9.23 -10.86 -3.18
CA THR A 101 -9.56 -11.47 -1.89
C THR A 101 -8.57 -12.58 -1.50
N ALA A 102 -7.76 -13.07 -2.45
CA ALA A 102 -6.73 -14.06 -2.23
C ALA A 102 -5.33 -13.42 -2.21
N VAL A 103 -4.52 -13.77 -1.19
CA VAL A 103 -3.15 -13.26 -1.02
C VAL A 103 -2.23 -13.61 -2.19
N ILE A 104 -2.43 -14.81 -2.77
CA ILE A 104 -1.76 -15.24 -4.00
C ILE A 104 -2.85 -15.49 -5.02
N SER A 105 -2.81 -14.77 -6.13
CA SER A 105 -3.75 -14.92 -7.24
C SER A 105 -3.04 -14.67 -8.55
N GLU A 106 -3.46 -15.35 -9.62
CA GLU A 106 -2.89 -15.18 -10.96
C GLU A 106 -1.35 -15.38 -11.03
N GLY A 107 -0.80 -16.21 -10.13
CA GLY A 107 0.65 -16.47 -10.06
C GLY A 107 1.47 -15.30 -9.49
N THR A 108 0.82 -14.30 -8.89
CA THR A 108 1.48 -13.13 -8.29
C THR A 108 0.98 -12.84 -6.88
N THR A 109 1.80 -12.11 -6.12
CA THR A 109 1.49 -11.51 -4.82
C THR A 109 1.15 -10.03 -4.92
N GLY A 110 1.23 -9.42 -6.12
CA GLY A 110 1.10 -7.98 -6.33
C GLY A 110 -0.33 -7.43 -6.35
N LEU A 111 -1.35 -8.30 -6.24
CA LEU A 111 -2.78 -7.93 -6.29
C LEU A 111 -3.40 -7.63 -4.92
N VAL A 112 -2.58 -7.58 -3.87
CA VAL A 112 -2.98 -7.21 -2.51
C VAL A 112 -2.01 -6.19 -1.93
N THR A 113 -2.49 -5.35 -1.02
CA THR A 113 -1.61 -4.46 -0.25
C THR A 113 -0.85 -5.24 0.82
N TRP A 114 0.46 -5.06 0.84
CA TRP A 114 1.34 -5.64 1.85
C TRP A 114 1.68 -4.66 2.97
N GLU A 115 2.04 -5.21 4.13
CA GLU A 115 2.27 -4.44 5.36
C GLU A 115 3.39 -3.40 5.18
N ALA A 116 4.50 -3.75 4.53
CA ALA A 116 5.58 -2.81 4.29
C ALA A 116 5.16 -1.60 3.42
N ALA A 117 4.13 -1.75 2.57
CA ALA A 117 3.57 -0.65 1.78
C ALA A 117 2.75 0.32 2.66
N LEU A 118 2.01 -0.20 3.64
CA LEU A 118 1.33 0.63 4.65
C LEU A 118 2.33 1.48 5.43
N TYR A 119 3.41 0.85 5.92
CA TYR A 119 4.47 1.55 6.65
C TYR A 119 5.20 2.57 5.78
N LEU A 120 5.46 2.26 4.51
CA LEU A 120 6.12 3.19 3.61
C LEU A 120 5.21 4.38 3.28
N ALA A 121 3.92 4.15 3.09
CA ALA A 121 2.93 5.21 2.91
C ALA A 121 2.89 6.12 4.14
N GLU A 122 2.71 5.56 5.35
CA GLU A 122 2.71 6.31 6.62
C GLU A 122 3.99 7.14 6.78
N TRP A 123 5.15 6.53 6.57
CA TRP A 123 6.44 7.23 6.64
C TRP A 123 6.53 8.36 5.60
N ALA A 124 6.03 8.15 4.39
CA ALA A 124 6.06 9.17 3.34
C ALA A 124 5.20 10.39 3.71
N LEU A 125 4.04 10.16 4.33
CA LEU A 125 3.15 11.22 4.82
C LEU A 125 3.80 12.03 5.95
N GLU A 126 4.65 11.42 6.77
CA GLU A 126 5.44 12.11 7.81
C GLU A 126 6.68 12.82 7.23
N ASN A 127 7.11 12.47 6.02
CA ASN A 127 8.35 12.93 5.40
C ASN A 127 8.12 13.51 4.01
N THR A 128 7.06 14.29 3.83
CA THR A 128 6.61 14.84 2.54
C THR A 128 7.73 15.54 1.75
N HIS A 129 8.64 16.25 2.42
CA HIS A 129 9.81 16.92 1.84
C HIS A 129 10.76 16.02 1.03
N VAL A 130 10.72 14.70 1.24
CA VAL A 130 11.48 13.70 0.46
C VAL A 130 10.91 13.54 -0.96
N PHE A 131 9.64 13.87 -1.14
CA PHE A 131 8.88 13.61 -2.37
C PHE A 131 8.44 14.89 -3.08
N THR A 132 8.23 16.00 -2.35
CA THR A 132 7.80 17.27 -2.93
C THR A 132 8.72 17.73 -4.06
N ASP A 133 8.12 18.05 -5.21
CA ASP A 133 8.80 18.46 -6.44
C ASP A 133 9.82 17.45 -7.00
N ARG A 134 9.82 16.20 -6.55
CA ARG A 134 10.73 15.14 -7.03
C ARG A 134 10.14 14.34 -8.18
N THR A 135 11.02 13.70 -8.96
CA THR A 135 10.66 12.58 -9.84
C THR A 135 10.84 11.29 -9.04
N VAL A 136 9.73 10.60 -8.76
CA VAL A 136 9.69 9.41 -7.91
C VAL A 136 9.53 8.16 -8.79
N LEU A 137 10.34 7.13 -8.54
CA LEU A 137 10.22 5.81 -9.16
C LEU A 137 9.90 4.76 -8.09
N GLU A 138 8.81 4.02 -8.25
CA GLU A 138 8.42 2.94 -7.33
C GLU A 138 8.66 1.56 -7.94
N LEU A 139 9.64 0.83 -7.41
CA LEU A 139 9.96 -0.53 -7.82
C LEU A 139 8.99 -1.53 -7.18
N GLY A 140 8.29 -2.33 -7.99
CA GLY A 140 7.35 -3.34 -7.49
C GLY A 140 6.12 -2.69 -6.86
N SER A 141 5.41 -1.89 -7.65
CA SER A 141 4.32 -1.03 -7.19
C SER A 141 3.09 -1.79 -6.66
N GLY A 142 2.90 -3.05 -7.09
CA GLY A 142 1.71 -3.82 -6.71
C GLY A 142 0.42 -3.09 -7.07
N VAL A 143 -0.55 -3.09 -6.14
CA VAL A 143 -1.84 -2.38 -6.29
C VAL A 143 -1.74 -0.85 -6.13
N GLY A 144 -0.58 -0.30 -5.78
CA GLY A 144 -0.29 1.13 -5.85
C GLY A 144 -0.54 1.95 -4.59
N LEU A 145 -0.76 1.33 -3.42
CA LEU A 145 -1.06 2.05 -2.19
C LEU A 145 -0.08 3.21 -1.92
N THR A 146 1.21 2.91 -1.88
CA THR A 146 2.24 3.89 -1.50
C THR A 146 2.24 5.06 -2.47
N GLY A 147 2.34 4.78 -3.77
CA GLY A 147 2.45 5.85 -4.75
C GLY A 147 1.20 6.70 -4.88
N ILE A 148 0.01 6.11 -4.76
CA ILE A 148 -1.24 6.87 -4.75
C ILE A 148 -1.27 7.80 -3.51
N ALA A 149 -0.92 7.29 -2.32
CA ALA A 149 -0.85 8.12 -1.11
C ALA A 149 0.18 9.26 -1.23
N VAL A 150 1.35 8.98 -1.82
CA VAL A 150 2.41 9.98 -2.08
C VAL A 150 1.93 11.04 -3.08
N CYS A 151 1.24 10.65 -4.14
CA CYS A 151 0.70 11.59 -5.12
C CYS A 151 -0.34 12.52 -4.51
N GLU A 152 -1.23 12.00 -3.65
CA GLU A 152 -2.27 12.78 -2.98
C GLU A 152 -1.73 13.77 -1.95
N SER A 153 -0.70 13.37 -1.19
CA SER A 153 -0.30 14.11 0.02
C SER A 153 1.07 14.78 -0.05
N CYS A 154 1.97 14.33 -0.93
CA CYS A 154 3.36 14.80 -0.94
C CYS A 154 3.72 15.66 -2.16
N TYR A 155 2.85 15.72 -3.17
CA TYR A 155 2.97 16.54 -4.38
C TYR A 155 4.33 16.40 -5.12
N PRO A 156 4.69 15.20 -5.58
CA PRO A 156 5.85 15.03 -6.45
C PRO A 156 5.62 15.69 -7.83
N SER A 157 6.71 16.08 -8.50
CA SER A 157 6.64 16.58 -9.89
C SER A 157 6.15 15.48 -10.85
N SER A 158 6.65 14.26 -10.65
CA SER A 158 6.20 13.08 -11.38
C SER A 158 6.35 11.81 -10.55
N TYR A 159 5.53 10.82 -10.86
CA TYR A 159 5.54 9.52 -10.22
C TYR A 159 5.45 8.41 -11.28
N VAL A 160 6.45 7.53 -11.29
CA VAL A 160 6.55 6.39 -12.20
C VAL A 160 6.35 5.12 -11.40
N PHE A 161 5.23 4.46 -11.64
CA PHE A 161 4.95 3.14 -11.09
C PHE A 161 5.50 2.06 -12.00
N ILE A 162 6.23 1.10 -11.45
CA ILE A 162 6.71 -0.05 -12.21
C ILE A 162 6.42 -1.39 -11.53
N ASP A 163 6.09 -2.38 -12.35
CA ASP A 163 5.91 -3.78 -11.97
C ASP A 163 6.24 -4.68 -13.18
N CYS A 164 6.46 -5.97 -12.93
CA CYS A 164 6.75 -6.96 -13.97
C CYS A 164 5.51 -7.76 -14.41
N HIS A 165 4.41 -7.73 -13.64
CA HIS A 165 3.21 -8.51 -13.97
C HIS A 165 2.14 -7.66 -14.63
N LEU A 166 1.73 -8.05 -15.85
CA LEU A 166 0.74 -7.30 -16.62
C LEU A 166 -0.63 -7.22 -15.93
N SER A 167 -1.05 -8.27 -15.20
CA SER A 167 -2.30 -8.24 -14.42
C SER A 167 -2.22 -7.25 -13.26
N VAL A 168 -1.07 -7.17 -12.57
CA VAL A 168 -0.82 -6.16 -11.53
C VAL A 168 -0.84 -4.76 -12.12
N LEU A 169 -0.17 -4.53 -13.24
CA LEU A 169 -0.18 -3.22 -13.91
C LEU A 169 -1.57 -2.82 -14.43
N HIS A 170 -2.41 -3.78 -14.81
CA HIS A 170 -3.80 -3.50 -15.17
C HIS A 170 -4.57 -3.01 -13.94
N ARG A 171 -4.53 -3.77 -12.84
CA ARG A 171 -5.16 -3.39 -11.57
C ARG A 171 -4.67 -2.03 -11.05
N LEU A 172 -3.37 -1.79 -11.16
CA LEU A 172 -2.75 -0.55 -10.73
C LEU A 172 -3.29 0.66 -11.51
N ARG A 173 -3.47 0.53 -12.82
CA ARG A 173 -4.07 1.61 -13.64
C ARG A 173 -5.51 1.87 -13.22
N ASP A 174 -6.29 0.82 -12.98
CA ASP A 174 -7.66 0.96 -12.49
C ASP A 174 -7.69 1.67 -11.13
N ASN A 175 -6.77 1.33 -10.22
CA ASN A 175 -6.64 2.00 -8.92
C ASN A 175 -6.18 3.45 -9.03
N ILE A 176 -5.27 3.79 -9.94
CA ILE A 176 -4.87 5.19 -10.19
C ILE A 176 -6.07 6.00 -10.67
N GLN A 177 -6.84 5.46 -11.61
CA GLN A 177 -8.05 6.10 -12.12
C GLN A 177 -9.14 6.21 -11.04
N LEU A 178 -9.31 5.18 -10.22
CA LEU A 178 -10.25 5.14 -9.10
C LEU A 178 -10.03 6.28 -8.11
N ASN A 179 -8.77 6.68 -7.90
CA ASN A 179 -8.38 7.77 -7.02
C ASN A 179 -8.21 9.12 -7.76
N GLY A 180 -8.61 9.22 -9.03
CA GLY A 180 -8.60 10.49 -9.77
C GLY A 180 -7.20 11.02 -10.13
N LEU A 181 -6.19 10.15 -10.12
CA LEU A 181 -4.80 10.46 -10.46
C LEU A 181 -4.48 10.23 -11.94
N ASP A 182 -5.48 10.00 -12.78
CA ASP A 182 -5.27 9.94 -14.22
C ASP A 182 -5.00 11.34 -14.79
N ASN A 183 -4.12 11.41 -15.80
CA ASN A 183 -3.64 12.67 -16.39
C ASN A 183 -4.77 13.53 -17.02
N GLN A 184 -6.02 13.04 -17.07
CA GLN A 184 -7.17 13.78 -17.57
C GLN A 184 -7.89 14.60 -16.49
N ASN A 185 -7.90 14.14 -15.23
CA ASN A 185 -8.72 14.74 -14.18
C ASN A 185 -7.93 15.59 -13.18
N SER A 186 -6.62 15.41 -13.04
CA SER A 186 -5.80 16.18 -12.10
C SER A 186 -4.35 16.37 -12.59
N PRO A 187 -3.97 17.56 -13.11
CA PRO A 187 -2.62 17.81 -13.62
C PRO A 187 -1.58 18.12 -12.52
N ARG A 188 -1.87 17.84 -11.24
CA ARG A 188 -0.97 18.21 -10.14
C ARG A 188 0.29 17.36 -10.08
N VAL A 189 0.19 16.09 -10.48
CA VAL A 189 1.31 15.14 -10.51
C VAL A 189 1.29 14.43 -11.85
N CYS A 190 2.43 14.37 -12.55
CA CYS A 190 2.56 13.58 -13.77
C CYS A 190 2.73 12.10 -13.41
N VAL A 191 1.69 11.29 -13.63
CA VAL A 191 1.71 9.85 -13.29
C VAL A 191 1.90 9.00 -14.55
N SER A 192 2.79 8.00 -14.47
CA SER A 192 2.95 6.96 -15.49
C SER A 192 3.05 5.55 -14.88
N VAL A 193 2.61 4.56 -15.65
CA VAL A 193 2.65 3.13 -15.29
C VAL A 193 3.38 2.37 -16.37
N GLU A 194 4.55 1.83 -16.04
CA GLU A 194 5.43 1.15 -16.99
C GLU A 194 5.63 -0.33 -16.63
N HIS A 195 5.70 -1.16 -17.68
CA HIS A 195 6.11 -2.55 -17.54
C HIS A 195 7.63 -2.63 -17.55
N LEU A 196 8.22 -3.12 -16.46
CA LEU A 196 9.67 -3.16 -16.32
C LEU A 196 10.11 -4.37 -15.51
N GLU A 197 10.85 -5.25 -16.18
CA GLU A 197 11.51 -6.39 -15.56
C GLU A 197 12.91 -5.97 -15.07
N TRP A 198 13.19 -6.21 -13.80
CA TRP A 198 14.46 -5.77 -13.17
C TRP A 198 15.71 -6.36 -13.85
N GLU A 199 15.59 -7.52 -14.50
CA GLU A 199 16.67 -8.15 -15.24
C GLU A 199 17.00 -7.42 -16.54
N GLU A 200 15.96 -6.99 -17.26
CA GLU A 200 16.08 -6.48 -18.63
C GLU A 200 16.25 -4.96 -18.70
N VAL A 201 15.84 -4.23 -17.66
CA VAL A 201 15.90 -2.76 -17.64
C VAL A 201 17.29 -2.21 -17.95
N THR A 202 17.34 -1.25 -18.88
CA THR A 202 18.58 -0.61 -19.30
C THR A 202 18.87 0.68 -18.53
N GLU A 203 20.14 1.07 -18.43
CA GLU A 203 20.51 2.38 -17.87
C GLU A 203 19.96 3.55 -18.70
N LYS A 204 19.68 3.34 -20.00
CA LYS A 204 19.06 4.34 -20.86
C LYS A 204 17.64 4.65 -20.39
N GLN A 205 16.80 3.61 -20.19
CA GLN A 205 15.44 3.76 -19.68
C GLN A 205 15.43 4.46 -18.31
N LEU A 206 16.33 4.06 -17.40
CA LEU A 206 16.43 4.68 -16.07
C LEU A 206 16.85 6.17 -16.14
N ARG A 207 17.72 6.55 -17.08
CA ARG A 207 18.07 7.96 -17.32
C ARG A 207 16.92 8.76 -17.93
N GLU A 208 16.10 8.15 -18.78
CA GLU A 208 14.91 8.77 -19.36
C GLU A 208 13.84 9.03 -18.29
N ILE A 209 13.67 8.12 -17.31
CA ILE A 209 12.84 8.36 -16.12
C ILE A 209 13.40 9.52 -15.31
N GLY A 210 14.73 9.60 -15.13
CA GLY A 210 15.38 10.71 -14.43
C GLY A 210 14.99 10.81 -12.96
N ALA A 211 14.76 9.67 -12.31
CA ALA A 211 14.35 9.62 -10.91
C ALA A 211 15.37 10.28 -9.98
N THR A 212 14.87 11.13 -9.08
CA THR A 212 15.65 11.69 -7.96
C THR A 212 15.37 10.98 -6.66
N THR A 213 14.23 10.30 -6.57
CA THR A 213 13.80 9.50 -5.42
C THR A 213 13.34 8.14 -5.93
N VAL A 214 13.83 7.07 -5.33
CA VAL A 214 13.39 5.70 -5.64
C VAL A 214 12.86 5.06 -4.37
N ILE A 215 11.70 4.43 -4.48
CA ILE A 215 11.09 3.71 -3.36
C ILE A 215 10.74 2.28 -3.75
N ALA A 216 10.66 1.39 -2.76
CA ALA A 216 10.16 0.04 -2.95
C ALA A 216 9.55 -0.48 -1.63
N ALA A 217 8.40 -1.13 -1.73
CA ALA A 217 7.74 -1.76 -0.59
C ALA A 217 7.68 -3.27 -0.78
N ASP A 218 8.14 -4.01 0.23
CA ASP A 218 8.04 -5.46 0.32
C ASP A 218 8.65 -6.26 -0.85
N VAL A 219 9.69 -5.73 -1.49
CA VAL A 219 10.39 -6.36 -2.63
C VAL A 219 11.48 -7.36 -2.24
N VAL A 220 11.67 -7.61 -0.93
CA VAL A 220 12.72 -8.49 -0.37
C VAL A 220 12.09 -9.71 0.29
N TYR A 221 11.53 -10.61 -0.51
CA TYR A 221 10.81 -11.80 -0.02
C TYR A 221 11.29 -13.13 -0.60
N ASP A 222 11.77 -13.14 -1.84
CA ASP A 222 12.24 -14.33 -2.53
C ASP A 222 13.77 -14.26 -2.78
N PRO A 223 14.57 -15.25 -2.32
CA PRO A 223 16.00 -15.31 -2.60
C PRO A 223 16.38 -15.18 -4.08
N ASP A 224 15.56 -15.69 -4.99
CA ASP A 224 15.86 -15.75 -6.42
C ASP A 224 15.82 -14.36 -7.07
N ILE A 225 14.95 -13.46 -6.59
CA ILE A 225 14.82 -12.09 -7.12
C ILE A 225 15.86 -11.11 -6.52
N ILE A 226 16.50 -11.46 -5.40
CA ILE A 226 17.46 -10.58 -4.71
C ILE A 226 18.59 -10.11 -5.62
N GLY A 227 19.15 -11.04 -6.41
CA GLY A 227 20.24 -10.72 -7.33
C GLY A 227 19.82 -9.68 -8.38
N CYS A 228 18.57 -9.74 -8.83
CA CYS A 228 18.00 -8.86 -9.84
C CYS A 228 17.65 -7.49 -9.25
N LEU A 229 17.09 -7.46 -8.04
CA LEU A 229 16.87 -6.23 -7.29
C LEU A 229 18.18 -5.47 -7.03
N VAL A 230 19.23 -6.14 -6.57
CA VAL A 230 20.55 -5.50 -6.34
C VAL A 230 21.15 -4.95 -7.63
N LYS A 231 20.96 -5.65 -8.76
CA LYS A 231 21.40 -5.16 -10.08
C LYS A 231 20.64 -3.90 -10.49
N VAL A 232 19.30 -3.86 -10.37
CA VAL A 232 18.53 -2.67 -10.77
C VAL A 232 18.86 -1.48 -9.88
N LEU A 233 18.97 -1.66 -8.56
CA LEU A 233 19.38 -0.61 -7.64
C LEU A 233 20.78 -0.06 -8.00
N SER A 234 21.71 -0.94 -8.38
CA SER A 234 23.03 -0.51 -8.83
C SER A 234 22.99 0.29 -10.13
N LYS A 235 22.10 -0.05 -11.08
CA LYS A 235 21.89 0.72 -12.32
C LYS A 235 21.27 2.09 -12.02
N VAL A 236 20.23 2.12 -11.17
CA VAL A 236 19.55 3.34 -10.69
C VAL A 236 20.56 4.32 -10.09
N LEU A 237 21.41 3.85 -9.18
CA LEU A 237 22.41 4.71 -8.52
C LEU A 237 23.48 5.28 -9.46
N ARG A 238 23.73 4.62 -10.59
CA ARG A 238 24.63 5.13 -11.66
C ARG A 238 23.94 6.11 -12.60
N CYS A 239 22.61 6.17 -12.56
CA CYS A 239 21.80 7.07 -13.34
C CYS A 239 21.52 8.32 -12.51
N SER A 240 22.52 9.20 -12.41
CA SER A 240 22.36 10.47 -11.72
C SER A 240 21.46 11.42 -12.51
N ALA A 241 20.38 11.88 -11.88
CA ALA A 241 19.68 13.08 -12.32
C ALA A 241 20.47 14.31 -11.83
N ASN A 242 20.79 15.25 -12.71
CA ASN A 242 21.44 16.52 -12.36
C ASN A 242 22.79 16.39 -11.60
N GLY A 243 23.53 15.31 -11.85
CA GLY A 243 24.87 15.11 -11.27
C GLY A 243 24.92 14.55 -9.85
N SER A 244 23.78 14.13 -9.29
CA SER A 244 23.71 13.40 -8.01
C SER A 244 22.92 12.09 -8.14
N PRO A 245 23.32 11.01 -7.43
CA PRO A 245 22.53 9.78 -7.40
C PRO A 245 21.18 10.01 -6.71
N PRO A 246 20.13 9.24 -7.06
CA PRO A 246 18.86 9.33 -6.38
C PRO A 246 18.94 8.83 -4.93
N ASP A 247 18.07 9.37 -4.07
CA ASP A 247 17.82 8.81 -2.74
C ASP A 247 16.97 7.54 -2.87
N VAL A 248 17.27 6.50 -2.08
CA VAL A 248 16.60 5.19 -2.16
C VAL A 248 15.98 4.80 -0.82
N TYR A 249 14.69 4.47 -0.82
CA TYR A 249 13.96 4.06 0.39
C TYR A 249 13.33 2.69 0.18
N ILE A 250 13.68 1.73 1.03
CA ILE A 250 13.14 0.36 0.92
C ILE A 250 12.49 -0.01 2.24
N SER A 251 11.19 -0.32 2.18
CA SER A 251 10.43 -0.86 3.31
C SER A 251 10.29 -2.37 3.13
N SER A 252 10.53 -3.16 4.19
CA SER A 252 10.41 -4.62 4.13
C SER A 252 9.94 -5.22 5.45
N THR A 253 8.99 -6.15 5.36
CA THR A 253 8.63 -7.01 6.48
C THR A 253 9.57 -8.21 6.51
N ILE A 254 10.34 -8.39 7.60
CA ILE A 254 11.29 -9.52 7.68
C ILE A 254 10.51 -10.80 7.99
N ARG A 255 10.22 -11.57 6.93
CA ARG A 255 9.62 -12.91 7.06
C ARG A 255 10.66 -14.01 7.22
N ASN A 256 11.76 -13.88 6.47
CA ASN A 256 12.91 -14.77 6.54
C ASN A 256 14.19 -13.95 6.77
N PRO A 257 14.82 -14.05 7.95
CA PRO A 257 16.06 -13.35 8.24
C PRO A 257 17.20 -13.65 7.27
N ASP A 258 17.30 -14.88 6.75
CA ASP A 258 18.36 -15.29 5.85
C ASP A 258 18.23 -14.61 4.48
N THR A 259 17.01 -14.51 3.94
CA THR A 259 16.74 -13.77 2.70
C THR A 259 17.14 -12.31 2.85
N TYR A 260 16.72 -11.67 3.96
CA TYR A 260 17.03 -10.27 4.23
C TYR A 260 18.53 -10.03 4.46
N ASN A 261 19.21 -10.96 5.12
CA ASN A 261 20.66 -10.90 5.32
C ASN A 261 21.43 -11.12 4.01
N SER A 262 20.98 -12.04 3.15
CA SER A 262 21.52 -12.23 1.81
C SER A 262 21.43 -10.95 0.99
N PHE A 263 20.27 -10.29 0.99
CA PHE A 263 20.07 -8.99 0.35
C PHE A 263 21.04 -7.93 0.87
N LYS A 264 21.12 -7.74 2.19
CA LYS A 264 22.07 -6.79 2.80
C LYS A 264 23.52 -7.10 2.42
N HIS A 265 23.92 -8.37 2.45
CA HIS A 265 25.28 -8.79 2.10
C HIS A 265 25.60 -8.50 0.63
N GLN A 266 24.68 -8.82 -0.30
CA GLN A 266 24.86 -8.55 -1.72
C GLN A 266 24.92 -7.05 -2.04
N LEU A 267 24.10 -6.24 -1.37
CA LEU A 267 24.15 -4.78 -1.46
C LEU A 267 25.51 -4.23 -1.01
N VAL A 268 25.97 -4.58 0.20
CA VAL A 268 27.25 -4.09 0.74
C VAL A 268 28.41 -4.54 -0.15
N PHE A 269 28.43 -5.79 -0.60
CA PHE A 269 29.50 -6.30 -1.47
C PHE A 269 29.58 -5.56 -2.81
N LYS A 270 28.44 -5.20 -3.39
CA LYS A 270 28.38 -4.45 -4.66
C LYS A 270 28.73 -2.98 -4.47
N TRP A 271 28.30 -2.35 -3.37
CA TRP A 271 28.49 -0.91 -3.15
C TRP A 271 29.82 -0.55 -2.49
N THR A 272 30.49 -1.49 -1.82
CA THR A 272 31.88 -1.27 -1.35
C THR A 272 32.89 -1.30 -2.50
N ARG A 273 32.59 -2.00 -3.61
CA ARG A 273 33.46 -2.03 -4.81
C ARG A 273 33.26 -0.85 -5.76
N HIS A 274 32.10 -0.20 -5.70
CA HIS A 274 31.82 1.02 -6.45
C HIS A 274 31.68 2.14 -5.42
N LEU A 275 32.70 2.99 -5.22
CA LEU A 275 32.73 4.10 -4.25
C LEU A 275 31.44 4.97 -4.28
N VAL A 276 30.37 4.55 -3.60
CA VAL A 276 29.15 5.35 -3.42
C VAL A 276 29.07 5.74 -1.95
N SER A 277 29.95 6.66 -1.54
CA SER A 277 30.06 7.15 -0.16
C SER A 277 28.95 8.13 0.24
N TRP A 278 27.92 8.30 -0.60
CA TRP A 278 26.89 9.35 -0.46
C TRP A 278 25.46 8.87 -0.78
N VAL A 279 25.18 7.56 -0.71
CA VAL A 279 23.81 7.06 -0.90
C VAL A 279 23.10 6.96 0.44
N THR A 280 22.03 7.72 0.60
CA THR A 280 21.08 7.50 1.70
C THR A 280 20.18 6.34 1.29
N VAL A 281 20.45 5.15 1.81
CA VAL A 281 19.50 4.03 1.76
C VAL A 281 18.93 3.80 3.14
N LYS A 282 17.68 4.20 3.32
CA LYS A 282 16.96 3.93 4.57
C LYS A 282 16.15 2.65 4.41
N PHE A 283 16.43 1.71 5.31
CA PHE A 283 15.64 0.50 5.47
C PHE A 283 14.66 0.69 6.61
N PHE A 284 13.38 0.50 6.32
CA PHE A 284 12.34 0.38 7.33
C PHE A 284 12.04 -1.10 7.51
N VAL A 285 12.30 -1.59 8.72
CA VAL A 285 12.09 -2.99 9.09
C VAL A 285 10.96 -3.04 10.08
N THR A 286 9.96 -3.85 9.78
CA THR A 286 8.89 -4.17 10.73
C THR A 286 9.01 -5.64 11.12
N THR A 287 9.00 -5.91 12.41
CA THR A 287 9.02 -7.27 13.00
C THR A 287 7.68 -7.64 13.61
N ASP A 288 6.68 -6.74 13.56
CA ASP A 288 5.42 -6.88 14.28
C ASP A 288 4.34 -7.42 13.34
N VAL A 289 4.06 -8.72 13.42
CA VAL A 289 3.03 -9.44 12.64
C VAL A 289 1.62 -9.17 13.21
N LYS A 290 1.37 -7.98 13.77
CA LYS A 290 0.14 -7.68 14.53
C LYS A 290 -0.85 -6.76 13.81
N ARG A 291 -0.60 -6.34 12.57
CA ARG A 291 -1.49 -5.40 11.84
C ARG A 291 -2.20 -6.02 10.63
N ALA A 292 -2.28 -7.35 10.54
CA ALA A 292 -2.93 -8.03 9.43
C ALA A 292 -4.01 -9.00 9.93
N LEU A 293 -5.18 -8.47 10.30
CA LEU A 293 -6.51 -9.09 10.20
C LEU A 293 -7.59 -8.01 10.37
#